data_AF-A0AAV8WSL1-F1
#
_entry.id   AF-A0AAV8WSL1-F1
#
_cell.length_a   1.000
_cell.length_b   1.000
_cell.length_c   1.000
_cell.angle_alpha   90.00
_cell.angle_beta   90.00
_cell.angle_gamma   90.00
#
_symmetry.space_group_name_H-M   'P 1'
#
loop_
_entity.id
_entity.type
_entity.pdbx_description
1 polymer ?
#
loop_
_entity_poly.entity_id
_entity_poly.type
_entity_poly.pdbx_seq_one_letter_code
_entity_poly.pdbx_strand_id
1 'polypeptide(L)'
;MSNFDFTKHSGLLVKLPEDGRPIDYFQVIADENFFHFVVEETNNYAEEILLSGVAEKSRLTAWKPLTVPELHTFFDLLLHMGTWITNRNQDYWRTDSLFNLRCLGIT
;
A
#
# COMPACT_ATOMS: atom_id res chain seq x y z
N MET A 1 -37.22 28.08 -12.17
CA MET A 1 -36.05 27.34 -11.67
C MET A 1 -36.21 27.23 -10.17
N SER A 2 -36.38 26.02 -9.63
CA SER A 2 -36.46 25.79 -8.18
C SER A 2 -35.07 25.96 -7.59
N ASN A 3 -34.91 26.84 -6.59
CA ASN A 3 -33.66 26.99 -5.87
C ASN A 3 -33.61 25.92 -4.78
N PHE A 4 -32.64 25.01 -4.85
CA PHE A 4 -32.39 24.02 -3.80
C PHE A 4 -31.24 24.52 -2.94
N ASP A 5 -31.54 25.00 -1.74
CA ASP A 5 -30.51 25.37 -0.79
C ASP A 5 -29.80 24.10 -0.28
N PHE A 6 -28.49 24.00 -0.54
CA PHE A 6 -27.69 22.90 -0.04
C PHE A 6 -27.51 23.02 1.47
N THR A 7 -28.24 22.21 2.24
CA THR A 7 -28.25 22.23 3.72
C THR A 7 -27.26 21.26 4.36
N LYS A 8 -26.45 20.54 3.57
CA LYS A 8 -25.51 19.58 4.12
C LYS A 8 -24.29 20.31 4.70
N HIS A 9 -23.88 19.91 5.89
CA HIS A 9 -22.66 20.41 6.51
C HIS A 9 -21.43 20.10 5.64
N SER A 10 -20.67 21.14 5.30
CA SER A 10 -19.39 21.00 4.61
C SER A 10 -18.35 20.50 5.61
N GLY A 11 -17.76 19.34 5.35
CA GLY A 11 -16.74 18.74 6.21
C GLY A 11 -16.64 17.22 6.10
N LEU A 12 -15.70 16.64 6.85
CA LEU A 12 -15.58 15.21 7.04
C LEU A 12 -16.81 14.70 7.81
N LEU A 13 -17.43 13.65 7.27
CA LEU A 13 -18.57 12.98 7.90
C LEU A 13 -18.13 11.92 8.93
N VAL A 14 -16.84 11.61 8.95
CA VAL A 14 -16.23 10.66 9.88
C VAL A 14 -15.66 11.43 11.06
N LYS A 15 -15.91 10.91 12.27
CA LYS A 15 -15.31 11.45 13.50
C LYS A 15 -13.84 11.05 13.54
N LEU A 16 -12.96 12.04 13.61
CA LEU A 16 -11.53 11.87 13.77
C LEU A 16 -11.08 12.31 15.17
N PRO A 17 -9.92 11.84 15.66
CA PRO A 17 -9.30 12.38 16.86
C PRO A 17 -9.08 13.89 16.75
N GLU A 18 -9.17 14.62 17.87
CA GLU A 18 -8.94 16.07 17.90
C GLU A 18 -7.50 16.44 17.49
N ASP A 19 -6.54 15.55 17.75
CA ASP A 19 -5.13 15.65 17.37
C ASP A 19 -4.79 14.92 16.06
N GLY A 20 -5.81 14.72 15.20
CA GLY A 20 -5.80 13.90 13.99
C GLY A 20 -4.47 13.90 13.23
N ARG A 21 -3.78 12.77 13.27
CA ARG A 21 -2.51 12.53 12.57
C ARG A 21 -2.80 12.09 11.14
N PRO A 22 -1.88 12.30 10.18
CA PRO A 22 -2.08 11.90 8.79
C PRO A 22 -2.51 10.43 8.60
N ILE A 23 -2.01 9.52 9.45
CA ILE A 23 -2.39 8.10 9.42
C ILE A 23 -3.87 7.87 9.77
N ASP A 24 -4.45 8.70 10.64
CA ASP A 24 -5.85 8.55 11.07
C ASP A 24 -6.80 8.87 9.91
N TYR A 25 -6.42 9.78 9.00
CA TYR A 25 -7.15 10.06 7.75
C TYR A 25 -6.99 8.94 6.72
N PHE A 26 -5.79 8.36 6.60
CA PHE A 26 -5.53 7.25 5.70
C PHE A 26 -6.36 6.02 6.08
N GLN A 27 -6.48 5.74 7.38
CA GLN A 27 -7.25 4.61 7.91
C GLN A 27 -8.77 4.75 7.70
N VAL A 28 -9.28 5.95 7.38
CA VAL A 28 -10.68 6.11 6.92
C VAL A 28 -10.89 5.51 5.54
N ILE A 29 -9.85 5.48 4.71
CA ILE A 29 -9.90 4.98 3.33
C ILE A 29 -9.47 3.51 3.28
N ALA A 30 -8.38 3.17 3.96
CA ALA A 30 -7.81 1.83 4.03
C ALA A 30 -7.79 1.39 5.49
N ASP A 31 -8.91 0.81 5.94
CA ASP A 31 -9.07 0.31 7.30
C ASP A 31 -8.42 -1.07 7.49
N GLU A 32 -8.47 -1.58 8.72
CA GLU A 32 -7.90 -2.89 9.06
C GLU A 32 -8.54 -4.03 8.24
N ASN A 33 -9.86 -3.97 8.03
CA ASN A 33 -10.58 -4.97 7.24
C ASN A 33 -10.11 -4.99 5.78
N PHE A 34 -9.88 -3.81 5.19
CA PHE A 34 -9.31 -3.68 3.86
C PHE A 34 -7.96 -4.40 3.76
N PHE A 35 -7.05 -4.18 4.71
CA PHE A 35 -5.74 -4.84 4.69
C PHE A 35 -5.84 -6.35 4.87
N HIS A 36 -6.69 -6.82 5.80
CA HIS A 36 -6.93 -8.25 5.96
C HIS A 36 -7.49 -8.90 4.69
N PHE A 37 -8.46 -8.25 4.04
CA PHE A 37 -9.05 -8.74 2.80
C PHE A 37 -8.02 -8.82 1.67
N VAL A 38 -7.19 -7.79 1.50
CA VAL A 38 -6.13 -7.80 0.48
C VAL A 38 -5.11 -8.91 0.76
N VAL A 39 -4.72 -9.11 2.02
CA VAL A 39 -3.81 -10.20 2.39
C VAL A 39 -4.41 -11.57 2.07
N GLU A 40 -5.66 -11.80 2.47
CA GLU A 40 -6.38 -13.05 2.24
C GLU A 40 -6.46 -13.37 0.74
N GLU A 41 -6.97 -12.43 -0.07
CA GLU A 41 -7.14 -12.63 -1.51
C GLU A 41 -5.80 -12.80 -2.23
N THR A 42 -4.76 -12.06 -1.81
CA THR A 42 -3.42 -12.20 -2.40
C THR A 42 -2.83 -13.59 -2.14
N ASN A 43 -3.02 -14.12 -0.92
CA ASN A 43 -2.56 -15.45 -0.55
C ASN A 43 -3.35 -16.53 -1.28
N ASN A 44 -4.68 -16.43 -1.31
CA ASN A 44 -5.57 -17.36 -2.03
C ASN A 44 -5.18 -17.45 -3.51
N TYR A 45 -4.96 -16.30 -4.15
CA TYR A 45 -4.56 -16.25 -5.56
C TYR A 45 -3.17 -16.86 -5.80
N ALA A 46 -2.21 -16.62 -4.90
CA ALA A 46 -0.89 -17.23 -5.01
C ALA A 46 -0.95 -18.76 -4.89
N GLU A 47 -1.78 -19.29 -3.99
CA GLU A 47 -2.03 -20.73 -3.87
C GLU A 47 -2.67 -21.32 -5.13
N GLU A 48 -3.69 -20.65 -5.69
CA GLU A 48 -4.33 -21.07 -6.95
C GLU A 48 -3.31 -21.19 -8.08
N ILE A 49 -2.45 -20.18 -8.26
CA ILE A 49 -1.42 -20.21 -9.30
C ILE A 49 -0.43 -21.35 -9.05
N LEU A 50 0.01 -21.55 -7.81
CA LEU A 50 0.93 -22.63 -7.44
C LEU A 50 0.36 -24.01 -7.77
N LEU A 51 -0.93 -24.23 -7.52
CA LEU A 51 -1.64 -25.46 -7.84
C LEU A 51 -1.88 -25.64 -9.36
N SER A 52 -2.06 -24.55 -10.10
CA SER A 52 -2.28 -24.57 -11.55
C SER A 52 -1.05 -24.99 -12.38
N GLY A 53 0.13 -25.03 -11.74
CA GLY A 53 1.40 -25.39 -12.36
C GLY A 53 2.24 -24.16 -12.69
N VAL A 54 3.40 -24.08 -12.04
CA VAL A 54 4.32 -22.94 -12.16
C VAL A 54 5.64 -23.42 -12.75
N ALA A 55 6.24 -22.62 -13.63
CA ALA A 55 7.57 -22.90 -14.15
C ALA A 55 8.59 -23.02 -12.99
N GLU A 56 9.48 -24.02 -13.04
CA GLU A 56 10.45 -24.32 -11.96
C GLU A 56 11.30 -23.10 -11.54
N LYS A 57 11.58 -22.19 -12.48
CA LYS A 57 12.37 -20.97 -12.25
C LYS A 57 11.54 -19.73 -11.92
N SER A 58 10.23 -19.86 -11.78
CA SER A 58 9.38 -18.73 -11.39
C SER A 58 9.72 -18.29 -9.98
N ARG A 59 9.70 -16.98 -9.73
CA ARG A 59 9.85 -16.43 -8.37
C ARG A 59 8.74 -16.89 -7.43
N LEU A 60 7.58 -17.25 -7.99
CA LEU A 60 6.44 -17.72 -7.22
C LEU A 60 6.71 -19.05 -6.51
N THR A 61 7.67 -19.87 -6.97
CA THR A 61 8.04 -21.11 -6.28
C THR A 61 8.63 -20.87 -4.87
N ALA A 62 9.11 -19.65 -4.61
CA ALA A 62 9.58 -19.21 -3.30
C ALA A 62 8.54 -18.37 -2.54
N TRP A 63 7.27 -18.43 -2.94
CA TRP A 63 6.18 -17.71 -2.29
C TRP A 63 6.08 -18.07 -0.81
N LYS A 64 5.78 -17.07 0.01
CA LYS A 64 5.44 -17.21 1.41
C LYS A 64 4.15 -16.43 1.65
N PRO A 65 3.25 -16.91 2.53
CA PRO A 65 2.04 -16.17 2.84
C PRO A 65 2.37 -14.75 3.29
N LEU A 66 1.76 -13.78 2.60
CA LEU A 66 1.82 -12.38 2.94
C LEU A 66 1.12 -12.14 4.28
N THR A 67 1.68 -11.24 5.09
CA THR A 67 1.08 -10.80 6.35
C THR A 67 0.66 -9.33 6.28
N VAL A 68 -0.27 -8.91 7.15
CA VAL A 68 -0.71 -7.50 7.23
C VAL A 68 0.47 -6.54 7.52
N PRO A 69 1.41 -6.83 8.43
CA PRO A 69 2.58 -5.96 8.64
C PRO A 69 3.48 -5.82 7.39
N GLU A 70 3.66 -6.89 6.62
CA GLU A 70 4.40 -6.83 5.35
C GLU A 70 3.64 -5.99 4.31
N LEU A 71 2.32 -6.11 4.26
CA LEU A 71 1.49 -5.29 3.39
C LEU A 71 1.53 -3.81 3.79
N HIS A 72 1.49 -3.49 5.09
CA HIS A 72 1.71 -2.12 5.57
C HIS A 72 3.07 -1.58 5.12
N THR A 73 4.14 -2.38 5.28
CA THR A 73 5.49 -1.99 4.81
C THR A 73 5.49 -1.73 3.31
N PHE A 74 4.80 -2.56 2.52
CA PHE A 74 4.66 -2.32 1.09
C PHE A 74 3.94 -1.00 0.77
N PHE A 75 2.85 -0.67 1.49
CA PHE A 75 2.15 0.60 1.33
C PHE A 75 3.00 1.80 1.78
N ASP A 76 3.76 1.68 2.86
CA ASP A 76 4.70 2.72 3.32
C ASP A 76 5.72 3.03 2.22
N LEU A 77 6.29 1.97 1.61
CA LEU A 77 7.21 2.09 0.47
C LEU A 77 6.52 2.73 -0.73
N LEU A 78 5.29 2.31 -1.05
CA LEU A 78 4.52 2.83 -2.18
C LEU A 78 4.23 4.33 -2.02
N LEU A 79 3.77 4.75 -0.85
CA LEU A 79 3.53 6.16 -0.53
C LEU A 79 4.83 6.96 -0.56
N HIS A 80 5.92 6.40 -0.04
CA HIS A 80 7.23 7.04 -0.07
C HIS A 80 7.73 7.27 -1.52
N MET A 81 7.61 6.27 -2.39
CA MET A 81 7.92 6.41 -3.82
C MET A 81 7.00 7.42 -4.53
N GLY A 82 5.75 7.58 -4.06
CA GLY A 82 4.85 8.64 -4.55
C GLY A 82 5.32 10.05 -4.17
N THR A 83 5.97 10.20 -3.00
CA THR A 83 6.50 11.50 -2.55
C THR A 83 7.83 11.87 -3.20
N TRP A 84 8.67 10.90 -3.56
CA TRP A 84 9.99 11.11 -4.16
C TRP A 84 10.12 10.34 -5.47
N ILE A 85 9.84 11.00 -6.59
CA ILE A 85 9.75 10.32 -7.89
C ILE A 85 11.14 10.14 -8.52
N THR A 86 11.51 8.90 -8.86
CA THR A 86 12.68 8.57 -9.69
C THR A 86 12.27 8.23 -11.12
N ASN A 87 13.24 8.26 -12.05
CA ASN A 87 12.97 7.98 -13.47
C ASN A 87 12.58 6.53 -13.74
N ARG A 88 13.03 5.59 -12.90
CA ARG A 88 12.76 4.15 -13.03
C ARG A 88 12.52 3.54 -11.66
N ASN A 89 11.56 2.62 -11.57
CA ASN A 89 11.31 1.89 -10.33
C ASN A 89 12.53 1.15 -9.79
N GLN A 90 13.43 0.70 -10.67
CA GLN A 90 14.68 0.04 -10.28
C GLN A 90 15.64 0.97 -9.55
N ASP A 91 15.57 2.28 -9.80
CA ASP A 91 16.49 3.26 -9.21
C ASP A 91 16.24 3.44 -7.70
N TYR A 92 15.03 3.14 -7.19
CA TYR A 92 14.75 3.10 -5.75
C TYR A 92 15.54 2.01 -5.00
N TRP A 93 15.94 0.95 -5.71
CA TRP A 93 16.58 -0.23 -5.12
C TRP A 93 18.07 -0.30 -5.43
N ARG A 94 18.64 0.76 -6.04
CA ARG A 94 20.08 0.81 -6.37
C ARG A 94 20.89 1.17 -5.14
N THR A 95 21.98 0.43 -4.93
CA THR A 95 22.96 0.64 -3.86
C THR A 95 24.25 1.31 -4.35
N ASP A 96 24.32 1.68 -5.64
CA ASP A 96 25.49 2.36 -6.21
C ASP A 96 25.73 3.71 -5.53
N SER A 97 26.98 4.03 -5.24
CA SER A 97 27.41 5.32 -4.68
C SER A 97 26.85 6.55 -5.41
N LEU A 98 26.66 6.48 -6.73
CA LEU A 98 26.11 7.56 -7.55
C LEU A 98 24.59 7.71 -7.43
N PHE A 99 23.90 6.64 -7.01
CA PHE A 99 22.46 6.55 -6.79
C PHE A 99 22.14 6.13 -5.36
N ASN A 100 22.99 6.51 -4.40
CA ASN A 100 22.81 6.21 -2.98
C ASN A 100 21.70 7.09 -2.41
N LEU A 101 20.50 6.88 -2.95
CA LEU A 101 19.25 7.39 -2.46
C LEU A 101 19.00 6.66 -1.14
N ARG A 102 19.50 7.25 -0.04
CA ARG A 102 19.10 6.91 1.33
C ARG A 102 17.63 7.28 1.60
N CYS A 103 16.75 7.12 0.61
CA CYS A 103 15.33 7.40 0.73
C CYS A 103 14.60 6.18 1.32
N LEU A 104 14.95 4.98 0.87
CA LEU A 104 14.52 3.73 1.47
C LEU A 104 15.62 3.30 2.43
N GLY A 105 15.45 3.54 3.74
CA GLY A 105 16.45 3.28 4.79
C GLY A 105 16.78 1.81 5.02
N ILE A 106 17.14 1.08 3.96
CA ILE A 106 17.55 -0.31 3.98
C ILE A 106 19.08 -0.32 4.06
N THR A 107 19.60 -0.29 5.28
CA THR A 107 21.01 -0.59 5.61
C THR A 107 21.06 -1.57 6.76
#